data_AF-A0A7C5QMF5-F1
#
_entry.id   AF-A0A7C5QMF5-F1
#
_cell.length_a   1.000
_cell.length_b   1.000
_cell.length_c   1.000
_cell.angle_alpha   90.00
_cell.angle_beta   90.00
_cell.angle_gamma   90.00
#
_symmetry.space_group_name_H-M   'P 1'
#
loop_
_entity.id
_entity.type
_entity.pdbx_description
1 polymer ?
#
loop_
_entity_poly.entity_id
_entity_poly.type
_entity_poly.pdbx_seq_one_letter_code
_entity_poly.pdbx_strand_id
1 'polypeptide(L)' 'WYIGCQFHPEFKSKPFAPHPLFASFVKAALLRRERRV' A
#
# COMPACT_ATOMS: atom_id res chain seq x y z
N TRP A 1 -10.21 -1.34 1.83
CA TRP A 1 -9.01 -1.88 1.18
C TRP A 1 -8.67 -3.17 1.87
N TYR A 2 -8.56 -4.26 1.11
CA TYR A 2 -8.27 -5.60 1.62
C TYR A 2 -7.53 -6.36 0.52
N ILE A 3 -6.39 -6.97 0.86
CA ILE A 3 -5.57 -7.73 -0.08
C ILE A 3 -4.82 -8.83 0.66
N GLY A 4 -4.50 -9.91 -0.05
CA GLY A 4 -3.60 -10.97 0.41
C GLY A 4 -2.70 -11.43 -0.74
N CYS A 5 -1.47 -11.81 -0.41
CA CYS A 5 -0.52 -12.39 -1.36
C CYS A 5 0.21 -13.59 -0.74
N GLN A 6 0.55 -14.57 -1.57
CA GLN A 6 1.32 -15.75 -1.16
C GLN A 6 2.82 -15.57 -1.35
N PHE A 7 3.24 -14.59 -2.14
CA PHE A 7 4.65 -14.25 -2.36
C PHE A 7 5.08 -13.11 -1.43
N HIS A 8 6.39 -12.80 -1.44
CA HIS A 8 7.03 -11.76 -0.62
C HIS A 8 7.23 -10.44 -1.41
N PRO A 9 6.22 -9.56 -1.54
CA PRO A 9 6.34 -8.28 -2.24
C PRO A 9 7.33 -7.31 -1.56
N GLU A 10 7.63 -7.51 -0.28
CA GLU A 10 8.58 -6.70 0.50
C GLU A 10 9.97 -6.68 -0.14
N PHE A 11 10.44 -7.80 -0.67
CA PHE A 11 11.79 -7.88 -1.26
C PHE A 11 11.90 -7.13 -2.60
N LYS A 12 10.77 -6.84 -3.24
CA LYS A 12 10.70 -6.11 -4.50
C LYS A 12 10.50 -4.60 -4.32
N SER A 13 10.20 -4.13 -3.11
CA SER A 13 10.03 -2.70 -2.82
C SER A 13 11.38 -1.98 -2.69
N LYS A 14 11.52 -0.78 -3.26
CA LYS A 14 12.73 0.06 -3.17
C LYS A 14 12.36 1.49 -2.77
N PRO A 15 13.28 2.30 -2.19
CA PRO A 15 12.97 3.67 -1.75
C PRO A 15 12.40 4.57 -2.84
N PHE A 16 12.97 4.53 -4.06
CA PHE A 16 12.52 5.34 -5.19
C PHE A 16 11.52 4.61 -6.11
N ALA A 17 11.23 3.34 -5.83
CA ALA A 17 10.29 2.52 -6.57
C ALA A 17 9.53 1.61 -5.58
N PRO A 18 8.62 2.19 -4.77
CA PRO A 18 7.89 1.43 -3.78
C PRO A 18 6.95 0.45 -4.47
N HIS A 19 6.80 -0.74 -3.89
CA HIS A 19 5.91 -1.75 -4.47
C HIS A 19 4.45 -1.22 -4.49
N PRO A 20 3.70 -1.36 -5.60
CA PRO A 20 2.36 -0.79 -5.74
C PRO A 20 1.37 -1.21 -4.65
N LEU A 21 1.51 -2.44 -4.14
CA LEU A 21 0.67 -2.94 -3.04
C LEU A 21 0.80 -2.07 -1.78
N PHE A 22 2.02 -1.69 -1.39
CA PHE A 22 2.24 -0.87 -0.19
C PHE A 22 1.86 0.59 -0.44
N ALA A 23 2.25 1.15 -1.59
CA ALA A 23 1.91 2.53 -1.94
C ALA A 23 0.38 2.74 -2.01
N SER A 24 -0.34 1.81 -2.63
CA SER A 24 -1.80 1.86 -2.72
C SER A 24 -2.49 1.65 -1.38
N PHE A 25 -1.95 0.81 -0.50
CA PHE A 25 -2.45 0.65 0.87
C PHE A 25 -2.40 1.96 1.64
N VAL A 26 -1.23 2.62 1.66
CA VAL A 26 -1.06 3.91 2.36
C VAL A 26 -1.99 4.98 1.77
N LYS A 27 -2.07 5.07 0.43
CA LYS A 27 -3.01 5.98 -0.24
C LYS A 27 -4.46 5.72 0.18
N ALA A 28 -4.89 4.46 0.22
CA ALA A 28 -6.25 4.10 0.62
C ALA A 28 -6.52 4.44 2.10
N ALA A 29 -5.51 4.32 2.97
CA ALA A 29 -5.60 4.72 4.37
C ALA A 29 -5.75 6.25 4.52
N LEU A 30 -4.97 7.04 3.77
CA LEU A 30 -5.09 8.51 3.74
C LEU A 30 -6.48 8.95 3.26
N LEU A 31 -6.96 8.41 2.14
CA LEU A 31 -8.30 8.71 1.63
C LEU A 31 -9.40 8.31 2.62
N ARG A 32 -9.21 7.23 3.38
CA ARG A 32 -10.16 6.83 4.44
C ARG A 32 -10.12 7.80 5.62
N ARG A 33 -8.95 8.32 5.98
CA ARG A 33 -8.80 9.33 7.04
C ARG A 33 -9.49 10.63 6.63
N GLU A 34 -9.26 11.11 5.42
CA GLU A 34 -9.87 12.35 4.90
C GLU A 34 -11.40 12.28 4.88
N ARG A 35 -11.97 11.17 4.43
CA ARG A 35 -13.44 10.96 4.40
C ARG A 35 -14.09 10.80 5.78
N ARG A 36 -13.31 10.69 6.86
CA ARG A 36 -13.82 10.57 8.23
C ARG A 36 -13.86 11.89 8.97
N VAL A 37 -13.28 12.95 8.38
CA VAL A 37 -13.32 14.31 8.92
C VAL A 37 -14.58 15.02 8.40
#